data_AF-A0A1H2S973-F1
#
_entry.id   AF-A0A1H2S973-F1
#
_cell.length_a   1.000
_cell.length_b   1.000
_cell.length_c   1.000
_cell.angle_alpha   90.00
_cell.angle_beta   90.00
_cell.angle_gamma   90.00
#
_symmetry.space_group_name_H-M   'P 1'
#
loop_
_entity.id
_entity.type
_entity.pdbx_description
1 polymer ?
#
loop_
_entity_poly.entity_id
_entity_poly.type
_entity_poly.pdbx_seq_one_letter_code
_entity_poly.pdbx_strand_id
1 'polypeptide(L)'
;MKNKLIVVLLSIALAGSLALSGSLMYVNVHQNKKVNKYIADQLERQAKEEEKLNNYQEDGYKVGEQYEIRSTKDISDAYKSGDESKLSDADKKTLKLAKDVLKSVIKDGMTNYEKEQAVYEWMYKNIGHGASTTITMPTATGSDFTPGGVLVSHQAVCVGYATTFRMFMNMLGMECHIVHNEYHSWDLLKLDDGKWYHTDIYTDVSGHTEYQNFNMTDAQCTTGHDWDTAALPAANGVKYSYAVQNNKKIKDIFAVPGKIKKLLDKDKPASVFYSFDRKLSDQDLKVADVLVAQMGNAMSSAGLDRFSISASWYNTETEGEYILGVFLGKYEDESKSNLDPKMTKKINEIVAKAFGLDPSVLGTGMSGEGDVEDNMPNG
;
A
#
# COMPACT_ATOMS: atom_id res chain seq x y z
N MET A 1 83.59 -11.76 -12.28
CA MET A 1 82.40 -12.54 -11.86
C MET A 1 81.17 -11.67 -11.53
N LYS A 2 81.32 -10.44 -11.01
CA LYS A 2 80.17 -9.56 -10.66
C LYS A 2 79.26 -9.17 -11.84
N ASN A 3 79.79 -8.92 -13.04
CA ASN A 3 78.98 -8.46 -14.19
C ASN A 3 78.14 -9.55 -14.87
N LYS A 4 78.56 -10.84 -14.80
CA LYS A 4 77.76 -11.95 -15.35
C LYS A 4 76.53 -12.26 -14.48
N LEU A 5 76.63 -12.05 -13.16
CA LEU A 5 75.52 -12.26 -12.23
C LEU A 5 74.42 -11.20 -12.41
N ILE A 6 74.79 -9.94 -12.68
CA ILE A 6 73.86 -8.83 -12.90
C ILE A 6 73.05 -9.02 -14.19
N VAL A 7 73.69 -9.48 -15.28
CA VAL A 7 73.00 -9.74 -16.56
C VAL A 7 72.02 -10.91 -16.46
N VAL A 8 72.36 -11.97 -15.70
CA VAL A 8 71.45 -13.10 -15.47
C VAL A 8 70.28 -12.71 -14.57
N LEU A 9 70.49 -11.86 -13.56
CA LEU A 9 69.41 -11.36 -12.71
C LEU A 9 68.44 -10.43 -13.47
N LEU A 10 68.96 -9.58 -14.37
CA LEU A 10 68.13 -8.70 -15.21
C LEU A 10 67.29 -9.47 -16.23
N SER A 11 67.83 -10.53 -16.85
CA SER A 11 67.08 -11.35 -17.81
C SER A 11 66.01 -12.21 -17.16
N ILE A 12 66.24 -12.72 -15.94
CA ILE A 12 65.22 -13.42 -15.14
C ILE A 12 64.11 -12.45 -14.70
N ALA A 13 64.45 -11.23 -14.30
CA ALA A 13 63.46 -10.21 -13.93
C ALA A 13 62.58 -9.79 -15.12
N LEU A 14 63.17 -9.65 -16.32
CA LEU A 14 62.44 -9.30 -17.53
C LEU A 14 61.49 -10.44 -17.98
N ALA A 15 61.96 -11.69 -17.96
CA ALA A 15 61.12 -12.85 -18.27
C ALA A 15 59.98 -13.04 -17.25
N GLY A 16 60.24 -12.78 -15.96
CA GLY A 16 59.23 -12.75 -14.90
C GLY A 16 58.17 -11.69 -15.13
N SER A 17 58.55 -10.47 -15.55
CA SER A 17 57.59 -9.39 -15.84
C SER A 17 56.71 -9.67 -17.06
N LEU A 18 57.25 -10.28 -18.12
CA LEU A 18 56.50 -10.67 -19.32
C LEU A 18 55.52 -11.80 -19.02
N ALA A 19 55.93 -12.83 -18.27
CA ALA A 19 55.03 -13.89 -17.83
C ALA A 19 53.92 -13.36 -16.93
N LEU A 20 54.24 -12.46 -15.98
CA LEU A 20 53.26 -11.85 -15.09
C LEU A 20 52.24 -10.98 -15.85
N SER A 21 52.69 -10.18 -16.83
CA SER A 21 51.82 -9.38 -17.69
C SER A 21 50.92 -10.23 -18.60
N GLY A 22 51.44 -11.34 -19.15
CA GLY A 22 50.67 -12.31 -19.94
C GLY A 22 49.62 -13.04 -19.10
N SER A 23 49.96 -13.42 -17.87
CA SER A 23 48.99 -13.99 -16.91
C SER A 23 47.93 -12.96 -16.48
N LEU A 24 48.31 -11.71 -16.24
CA LEU A 24 47.34 -10.64 -15.96
C LEU A 24 46.40 -10.41 -17.14
N MET A 25 46.90 -10.41 -18.37
CA MET A 25 46.10 -10.24 -19.58
C MET A 25 45.17 -11.44 -19.82
N TYR A 26 45.64 -12.66 -19.58
CA TYR A 26 44.82 -13.87 -19.61
C TYR A 26 43.70 -13.84 -18.58
N VAL A 27 44.01 -13.45 -17.33
CA VAL A 27 43.01 -13.30 -16.26
C VAL A 27 41.99 -12.21 -16.60
N ASN A 28 42.44 -11.07 -17.13
CA ASN A 28 41.55 -9.98 -17.56
C ASN A 28 40.64 -10.39 -18.72
N VAL A 29 41.17 -11.07 -19.76
CA VAL A 29 40.36 -11.59 -20.87
C VAL A 29 39.35 -12.64 -20.38
N HIS A 30 39.74 -13.48 -19.42
CA HIS A 30 38.86 -14.51 -18.88
C HIS A 30 37.78 -13.95 -17.94
N GLN A 31 38.13 -12.93 -17.13
CA GLN A 31 37.16 -12.14 -16.34
C GLN A 31 36.20 -11.39 -17.26
N ASN A 32 36.68 -10.74 -18.32
CA ASN A 32 35.83 -10.04 -19.28
C ASN A 32 34.86 -10.99 -20.00
N LYS A 33 35.26 -12.22 -20.34
CA LYS A 33 34.33 -13.22 -20.88
C LYS A 33 33.23 -13.62 -19.88
N LYS A 34 33.55 -13.73 -18.59
CA LYS A 34 32.56 -14.03 -17.54
C LYS A 34 31.62 -12.86 -17.30
N VAL A 35 32.14 -11.63 -17.26
CA VAL A 35 31.36 -10.41 -17.08
C VAL A 35 30.45 -10.17 -18.31
N ASN A 36 30.97 -10.33 -19.53
CA ASN A 36 30.16 -10.19 -20.75
C ASN A 36 29.08 -11.28 -20.85
N LYS A 37 29.39 -12.53 -20.44
CA LYS A 37 28.38 -13.58 -20.33
C LYS A 37 27.34 -13.24 -19.26
N TYR A 38 27.75 -12.72 -18.11
CA TYR A 38 26.82 -12.28 -17.08
C TYR A 38 25.91 -11.14 -17.58
N ILE A 39 26.45 -10.13 -18.26
CA ILE A 39 25.67 -9.03 -18.85
C ILE A 39 24.72 -9.58 -19.92
N ALA A 40 25.17 -10.48 -20.80
CA ALA A 40 24.32 -11.12 -21.79
C ALA A 40 23.22 -11.97 -21.14
N ASP A 41 23.53 -12.75 -20.10
CA ASP A 41 22.58 -13.54 -19.34
C ASP A 41 21.63 -12.65 -18.50
N GLN A 42 22.03 -11.43 -18.12
CA GLN A 42 21.18 -10.43 -17.46
C GLN A 42 20.26 -9.75 -18.48
N LEU A 43 20.77 -9.37 -19.65
CA LEU A 43 19.97 -8.82 -20.75
C LEU A 43 18.99 -9.84 -21.30
N GLU A 44 19.37 -11.12 -21.40
CA GLU A 44 18.46 -12.20 -21.81
C GLU A 44 17.43 -12.51 -20.73
N ARG A 45 17.78 -12.37 -19.44
CA ARG A 45 16.80 -12.45 -18.33
C ARG A 45 15.84 -11.27 -18.35
N GLN A 46 16.35 -10.05 -18.51
CA GLN A 46 15.54 -8.84 -18.67
C GLN A 46 14.65 -8.94 -19.91
N ALA A 47 15.16 -9.43 -21.04
CA ALA A 47 14.35 -9.65 -22.25
C ALA A 47 13.31 -10.76 -22.08
N LYS A 48 13.60 -11.81 -21.28
CA LYS A 48 12.63 -12.87 -20.92
C LYS A 48 11.61 -12.39 -19.88
N GLU A 49 11.97 -11.47 -18.99
CA GLU A 49 11.07 -10.75 -18.08
C GLU A 49 10.18 -9.79 -18.88
N GLU A 50 10.73 -9.07 -19.86
CA GLU A 50 10.00 -8.24 -20.83
C GLU A 50 9.11 -9.08 -21.77
N GLU A 51 9.50 -10.30 -22.14
CA GLU A 51 8.63 -11.25 -22.90
C GLU A 51 7.50 -11.82 -22.04
N LYS A 52 7.72 -12.02 -20.73
CA LYS A 52 6.67 -12.41 -19.78
C LYS A 52 5.67 -11.29 -19.48
N LEU A 53 6.08 -10.03 -19.65
CA LEU A 53 5.23 -8.83 -19.60
C LEU A 53 4.15 -8.78 -20.71
N ASN A 54 4.06 -9.77 -21.61
CA ASN A 54 3.23 -9.68 -22.81
C ASN A 54 1.85 -10.38 -22.73
N ASN A 55 1.43 -10.88 -21.55
CA ASN A 55 0.07 -11.37 -21.32
C ASN A 55 -0.70 -10.60 -20.24
N TYR A 56 -0.05 -9.63 -19.58
CA TYR A 56 -0.73 -8.80 -18.60
C TYR A 56 -1.68 -7.84 -19.31
N GLN A 57 -2.97 -7.95 -19.02
CA GLN A 57 -3.98 -7.03 -19.54
C GLN A 57 -4.85 -6.56 -18.38
N GLU A 58 -4.77 -5.28 -18.07
CA GLU A 58 -5.65 -4.61 -17.11
C GLU A 58 -6.93 -4.10 -17.78
N ASP A 59 -6.82 -3.42 -18.93
CA ASP A 59 -7.98 -2.87 -19.63
C ASP A 59 -8.89 -3.99 -20.17
N GLY A 60 -10.17 -3.94 -19.82
CA GLY A 60 -11.18 -4.95 -20.19
C GLY A 60 -11.25 -6.15 -19.25
N TYR A 61 -10.37 -6.25 -18.24
CA TYR A 61 -10.50 -7.26 -17.20
C TYR A 61 -11.73 -7.00 -16.33
N LYS A 62 -12.44 -8.06 -15.92
CA LYS A 62 -13.65 -7.99 -15.09
C LYS A 62 -13.41 -8.58 -13.71
N VAL A 63 -13.42 -7.72 -12.71
CA VAL A 63 -13.29 -8.07 -11.30
C VAL A 63 -14.65 -8.45 -10.73
N GLY A 64 -14.73 -9.59 -10.05
CA GLY A 64 -15.97 -10.15 -9.53
C GLY A 64 -17.05 -10.38 -10.59
N GLU A 65 -16.64 -10.59 -11.86
CA GLU A 65 -17.49 -10.71 -13.05
C GLU A 65 -18.37 -9.49 -13.40
N GLN A 66 -18.35 -8.44 -12.57
CA GLN A 66 -19.27 -7.30 -12.64
C GLN A 66 -18.58 -5.99 -13.01
N TYR A 67 -17.38 -5.75 -12.48
CA TYR A 67 -16.69 -4.48 -12.58
C TYR A 67 -15.55 -4.54 -13.59
N GLU A 68 -15.72 -3.85 -14.72
CA GLU A 68 -14.70 -3.81 -15.78
C GLU A 68 -13.71 -2.68 -15.53
N ILE A 69 -12.41 -3.00 -15.58
CA ILE A 69 -11.33 -2.01 -15.62
C ILE A 69 -11.36 -1.35 -17.00
N ARG A 70 -11.83 -0.11 -17.08
CA ARG A 70 -11.96 0.61 -18.35
C ARG A 70 -10.70 1.40 -18.67
N SER A 71 -10.33 1.43 -19.95
CA SER A 71 -9.24 2.28 -20.40
C SER A 71 -9.57 3.76 -20.18
N THR A 72 -8.60 4.50 -19.66
CA THR A 72 -8.66 5.96 -19.48
C THR A 72 -7.63 6.69 -20.33
N LYS A 73 -7.01 5.95 -21.26
CA LYS A 73 -5.89 6.44 -22.07
C LYS A 73 -6.24 7.72 -22.83
N ASP A 74 -7.39 7.73 -23.52
CA ASP A 74 -7.82 8.89 -24.30
C ASP A 74 -8.02 10.15 -23.42
N ILE A 75 -8.53 9.99 -22.20
CA ILE A 75 -8.67 11.09 -21.22
C ILE A 75 -7.29 11.65 -20.84
N SER A 76 -6.35 10.77 -20.51
CA SER A 76 -5.00 11.18 -20.14
C SER A 76 -4.24 11.84 -21.30
N ASP A 77 -4.41 11.34 -22.53
CA ASP A 77 -3.78 11.91 -23.72
C ASP A 77 -4.39 13.26 -24.09
N ALA A 78 -5.70 13.43 -23.96
CA ALA A 78 -6.38 14.71 -24.13
C ALA A 78 -5.93 15.75 -23.08
N TYR A 79 -5.70 15.33 -21.83
CA TYR A 79 -5.12 16.21 -20.81
C TYR A 79 -3.73 16.71 -21.18
N LYS A 80 -2.84 15.80 -21.60
CA LYS A 80 -1.44 16.12 -21.94
C LYS A 80 -1.31 16.95 -23.22
N SER A 81 -2.14 16.67 -24.22
CA SER A 81 -2.10 17.34 -25.53
C SER A 81 -2.93 18.62 -25.61
N GLY A 82 -3.95 18.75 -24.74
CA GLY A 82 -4.97 19.79 -24.85
C GLY A 82 -6.02 19.51 -25.95
N ASP A 83 -5.97 18.36 -26.63
CA ASP A 83 -6.90 17.99 -27.70
C ASP A 83 -7.99 17.03 -27.18
N GLU A 84 -9.21 17.56 -27.05
CA GLU A 84 -10.39 16.80 -26.60
C GLU A 84 -11.23 16.24 -27.76
N SER A 85 -10.76 16.34 -29.02
CA SER A 85 -11.54 15.98 -30.21
C SER A 85 -11.92 14.50 -30.30
N LYS A 86 -11.09 13.63 -29.70
CA LYS A 86 -11.30 12.18 -29.66
C LYS A 86 -12.20 11.72 -28.50
N LEU A 87 -12.53 12.61 -27.57
CA LEU A 87 -13.29 12.26 -26.39
C LEU A 87 -14.80 12.23 -26.65
N SER A 88 -15.46 11.23 -26.06
CA SER A 88 -16.91 11.23 -25.89
C SER A 88 -17.35 12.37 -24.94
N ASP A 89 -18.64 12.73 -24.95
CA ASP A 89 -19.16 13.76 -24.03
C ASP A 89 -19.03 13.34 -22.56
N ALA A 90 -19.14 12.04 -22.28
CA ALA A 90 -18.89 11.49 -20.95
C ALA A 90 -17.43 11.65 -20.53
N ASP A 91 -16.49 11.37 -21.43
CA ASP A 91 -15.05 11.51 -21.15
C ASP A 91 -14.63 12.97 -21.03
N LYS A 92 -15.23 13.89 -21.78
CA LYS A 92 -15.02 15.34 -21.60
C LYS A 92 -15.48 15.79 -20.21
N LYS A 93 -16.62 15.29 -19.72
CA LYS A 93 -17.08 15.57 -18.36
C LYS A 93 -16.12 15.02 -17.32
N THR A 94 -15.66 13.77 -17.48
CA THR A 94 -14.65 13.15 -16.60
C THR A 94 -13.35 13.94 -16.61
N LEU A 95 -12.83 14.31 -17.78
CA LEU A 95 -11.63 15.12 -17.94
C LEU A 95 -11.76 16.46 -17.23
N LYS A 96 -12.91 17.13 -17.34
CA LYS A 96 -13.16 18.41 -16.66
C LYS A 96 -13.09 18.26 -15.14
N LEU A 97 -13.78 17.26 -14.58
CA LEU A 97 -13.75 16.98 -13.14
C LEU A 97 -12.33 16.67 -12.67
N ALA A 98 -11.60 15.84 -13.43
CA ALA A 98 -10.22 15.48 -13.12
C ALA A 98 -9.29 16.71 -13.17
N LYS A 99 -9.45 17.61 -14.16
CA LYS A 99 -8.73 18.88 -14.24
C LYS A 99 -8.98 19.76 -13.00
N ASP A 100 -10.24 19.85 -12.56
CA ASP A 100 -10.61 20.65 -11.38
C ASP A 100 -9.96 20.11 -10.10
N VAL A 101 -9.95 18.77 -9.93
CA VAL A 101 -9.25 18.11 -8.81
C VAL A 101 -7.75 18.39 -8.87
N LEU A 102 -7.08 18.07 -9.99
CA LEU A 102 -5.63 18.25 -10.12
C LEU A 102 -5.21 19.70 -9.89
N LYS A 103 -5.99 20.68 -10.38
CA LYS A 103 -5.72 22.10 -10.13
C LYS A 103 -5.80 22.49 -8.65
N SER A 104 -6.59 21.77 -7.86
CA SER A 104 -6.75 22.05 -6.43
C SER A 104 -5.66 21.43 -5.55
N VAL A 105 -5.03 20.35 -6.00
CA VAL A 105 -4.06 19.57 -5.19
C VAL A 105 -2.63 19.67 -5.70
N ILE A 106 -2.43 19.82 -7.01
CA ILE A 106 -1.10 19.88 -7.63
C ILE A 106 -0.59 21.31 -7.69
N LYS A 107 0.67 21.50 -7.29
CA LYS A 107 1.38 22.77 -7.32
C LYS A 107 2.63 22.66 -8.20
N ASP A 108 3.02 23.80 -8.77
CA ASP A 108 4.25 23.88 -9.55
C ASP A 108 5.47 23.50 -8.72
N GLY A 109 6.37 22.70 -9.29
CA GLY A 109 7.59 22.24 -8.65
C GLY A 109 7.47 20.98 -7.80
N MET A 110 6.26 20.40 -7.65
CA MET A 110 6.10 19.11 -6.97
C MET A 110 6.84 17.98 -7.71
N THR A 111 7.54 17.15 -6.94
CA THR A 111 8.09 15.86 -7.37
C THR A 111 6.96 14.88 -7.71
N ASN A 112 7.26 13.76 -8.37
CA ASN A 112 6.21 12.77 -8.68
C ASN A 112 5.64 12.14 -7.42
N TYR A 113 6.48 11.90 -6.40
CA TYR A 113 6.01 11.47 -5.08
C TYR A 113 5.04 12.47 -4.43
N GLU A 114 5.36 13.78 -4.47
CA GLU A 114 4.48 14.80 -3.89
C GLU A 114 3.14 14.91 -4.64
N LYS A 115 3.16 14.75 -5.96
CA LYS A 115 1.94 14.72 -6.78
C LYS A 115 1.09 13.49 -6.49
N GLU A 116 1.72 12.32 -6.41
CA GLU A 116 1.07 11.07 -6.03
C GLU A 116 0.39 11.22 -4.66
N GLN A 117 1.14 11.65 -3.65
CA GLN A 117 0.65 11.83 -2.29
C GLN A 117 -0.51 12.82 -2.25
N ALA A 118 -0.43 13.94 -2.98
CA ALA A 118 -1.51 14.94 -3.02
C ALA A 118 -2.80 14.38 -3.64
N VAL A 119 -2.70 13.53 -4.68
CA VAL A 119 -3.87 12.84 -5.27
C VAL A 119 -4.40 11.78 -4.32
N TYR A 120 -3.52 10.98 -3.71
CA TYR A 120 -3.88 9.98 -2.70
C TYR A 120 -4.69 10.61 -1.56
N GLU A 121 -4.18 11.68 -0.95
CA GLU A 121 -4.83 12.37 0.17
C GLU A 121 -6.21 12.93 -0.23
N TRP A 122 -6.32 13.47 -1.45
CA TRP A 122 -7.60 13.93 -1.95
C TRP A 122 -8.59 12.79 -2.13
N MET A 123 -8.17 11.68 -2.73
CA MET A 123 -9.04 10.51 -2.92
C MET A 123 -9.44 9.89 -1.58
N TYR A 124 -8.48 9.68 -0.67
CA TYR A 124 -8.71 9.14 0.67
C TYR A 124 -9.71 10.00 1.43
N LYS A 125 -9.65 11.33 1.33
CA LYS A 125 -10.54 12.23 2.07
C LYS A 125 -11.91 12.43 1.43
N ASN A 126 -12.01 12.38 0.10
CA ASN A 126 -13.21 12.83 -0.62
C ASN A 126 -14.05 11.68 -1.17
N ILE A 127 -13.57 10.44 -1.18
CA ILE A 127 -14.28 9.28 -1.72
C ILE A 127 -14.57 8.30 -0.57
N GLY A 128 -15.74 7.64 -0.56
CA GLY A 128 -16.06 6.53 0.33
C GLY A 128 -16.57 6.91 1.73
N HIS A 129 -16.38 8.15 2.19
CA HIS A 129 -16.84 8.65 3.51
C HIS A 129 -18.37 8.86 3.63
N GLY A 130 -19.17 8.08 2.91
CA GLY A 130 -20.64 8.14 2.93
C GLY A 130 -21.36 6.79 2.72
N ALA A 131 -20.62 5.70 2.53
CA ALA A 131 -21.16 4.34 2.42
C ALA A 131 -20.75 3.52 3.66
N SER A 132 -21.37 3.84 4.80
CA SER A 132 -21.33 2.96 5.98
C SER A 132 -22.39 1.88 5.80
N THR A 133 -22.08 0.80 5.06
CA THR A 133 -22.70 -0.51 5.29
C THR A 133 -21.84 -1.62 4.69
N THR A 134 -21.67 -2.72 5.44
CA THR A 134 -21.15 -4.04 5.01
C THR A 134 -21.91 -4.65 3.81
N ILE A 135 -22.98 -4.00 3.36
CA ILE A 135 -23.77 -4.35 2.19
C ILE A 135 -23.98 -3.09 1.37
N THR A 136 -23.32 -2.97 0.24
CA THR A 136 -23.67 -1.97 -0.77
C THR A 136 -25.03 -2.37 -1.35
N MET A 137 -26.04 -1.53 -1.17
CA MET A 137 -27.31 -1.71 -1.89
C MET A 137 -27.01 -1.68 -3.40
N PRO A 138 -27.60 -2.55 -4.24
CA PRO A 138 -27.43 -2.53 -5.70
C PRO A 138 -27.92 -1.25 -6.40
N THR A 139 -28.30 -0.24 -5.64
CA THR A 139 -28.88 1.03 -6.11
C THR A 139 -27.85 2.16 -6.17
N ALA A 140 -26.57 1.93 -5.86
CA ALA A 140 -25.52 2.87 -6.22
C ALA A 140 -25.46 2.93 -7.75
N THR A 141 -25.74 4.10 -8.31
CA THR A 141 -25.74 4.39 -9.75
C THR A 141 -24.55 3.69 -10.42
N GLY A 142 -24.80 2.66 -11.24
CA GLY A 142 -23.82 1.65 -11.70
C GLY A 142 -22.62 2.17 -12.50
N SER A 143 -21.82 3.04 -11.89
CA SER A 143 -20.67 3.77 -12.44
C SER A 143 -19.62 4.08 -11.36
N ASP A 144 -19.82 3.62 -10.12
CA ASP A 144 -18.89 3.67 -8.98
C ASP A 144 -17.58 2.90 -9.21
N PHE A 145 -17.46 2.21 -10.34
CA PHE A 145 -16.25 1.56 -10.84
C PHE A 145 -15.58 2.35 -11.99
N THR A 146 -16.11 3.51 -12.38
CA THR A 146 -15.56 4.37 -13.46
C THR A 146 -15.14 5.73 -12.92
N PRO A 147 -14.06 6.35 -13.43
CA PRO A 147 -13.61 7.64 -12.89
C PRO A 147 -14.66 8.75 -12.93
N GLY A 148 -15.43 8.83 -14.01
CA GLY A 148 -16.51 9.80 -14.14
C GLY A 148 -17.62 9.61 -13.10
N GLY A 149 -17.97 8.36 -12.77
CA GLY A 149 -18.94 8.07 -11.73
C GLY A 149 -18.39 8.39 -10.34
N VAL A 150 -17.16 7.95 -10.04
CA VAL A 150 -16.47 8.20 -8.77
C VAL A 150 -16.35 9.71 -8.49
N LEU A 151 -15.89 10.49 -9.46
CA LEU A 151 -15.72 11.94 -9.30
C LEU A 151 -17.04 12.72 -9.19
N VAL A 152 -18.18 12.12 -9.56
CA VAL A 152 -19.51 12.73 -9.42
C VAL A 152 -20.19 12.31 -8.11
N SER A 153 -20.14 11.01 -7.78
CA SER A 153 -20.86 10.43 -6.64
C SER A 153 -20.06 10.51 -5.34
N HIS A 154 -18.74 10.61 -5.44
CA HIS A 154 -17.80 10.44 -4.32
C HIS A 154 -17.94 9.06 -3.64
N GLN A 155 -18.45 8.07 -4.38
CA GLN A 155 -18.58 6.67 -3.96
C GLN A 155 -17.87 5.79 -4.99
N ALA A 156 -17.15 4.79 -4.49
CA ALA A 156 -16.37 3.91 -5.35
C ALA A 156 -16.19 2.52 -4.74
N VAL A 157 -16.16 1.50 -5.60
CA VAL A 157 -15.61 0.18 -5.30
C VAL A 157 -14.11 0.15 -5.63
N CYS A 158 -13.40 -0.93 -5.29
CA CYS A 158 -11.95 -1.08 -5.53
C CYS A 158 -11.52 -0.72 -6.97
N VAL A 159 -12.23 -1.24 -7.98
CA VAL A 159 -11.98 -0.91 -9.40
C VAL A 159 -12.12 0.58 -9.69
N GLY A 160 -13.08 1.26 -9.03
CA GLY A 160 -13.29 2.69 -9.18
C GLY A 160 -12.16 3.52 -8.60
N TYR A 161 -11.64 3.14 -7.43
CA TYR A 161 -10.44 3.76 -6.85
C TYR A 161 -9.24 3.57 -7.78
N ALA A 162 -8.93 2.32 -8.14
CA ALA A 162 -7.75 2.01 -8.95
C ALA A 162 -7.80 2.70 -10.33
N THR A 163 -8.93 2.61 -11.03
CA THR A 163 -9.09 3.25 -12.34
C THR A 163 -8.99 4.77 -12.26
N THR A 164 -9.51 5.39 -11.19
CA THR A 164 -9.45 6.84 -10.99
C THR A 164 -8.03 7.30 -10.65
N PHE A 165 -7.34 6.58 -9.78
CA PHE A 165 -5.96 6.90 -9.39
C PHE A 165 -5.02 6.73 -10.59
N ARG A 166 -5.04 5.59 -11.28
CA ARG A 166 -4.28 5.38 -12.53
C ARG A 166 -4.53 6.50 -13.55
N MET A 167 -5.79 6.93 -13.72
CA MET A 167 -6.11 8.05 -14.62
C MET A 167 -5.40 9.34 -14.22
N PHE A 168 -5.44 9.71 -12.94
CA PHE A 168 -4.71 10.88 -12.44
C PHE A 168 -3.20 10.75 -12.64
N MET A 169 -2.61 9.58 -12.35
CA MET A 169 -1.18 9.35 -12.51
C MET A 169 -0.74 9.48 -13.97
N ASN A 170 -1.50 8.89 -14.89
CA ASN A 170 -1.25 8.97 -16.33
C ASN A 170 -1.43 10.41 -16.88
N MET A 171 -2.40 11.17 -16.37
CA MET A 171 -2.56 12.60 -16.69
C MET A 171 -1.34 13.41 -16.27
N LEU A 172 -0.75 13.08 -15.11
CA LEU A 172 0.45 13.72 -14.58
C LEU A 172 1.75 13.21 -15.25
N GLY A 173 1.65 12.31 -16.22
CA GLY A 173 2.77 11.77 -16.99
C GLY A 173 3.54 10.66 -16.27
N MET A 174 2.96 10.04 -15.25
CA MET A 174 3.56 8.93 -14.50
C MET A 174 3.08 7.58 -15.03
N GLU A 175 3.95 6.57 -14.98
CA GLU A 175 3.64 5.19 -15.39
C GLU A 175 2.92 4.47 -14.25
N CYS A 176 1.65 4.13 -14.43
CA CYS A 176 0.82 3.45 -13.43
C CYS A 176 0.06 2.27 -14.06
N HIS A 177 0.13 1.12 -13.41
CA HIS A 177 -0.67 -0.07 -13.71
C HIS A 177 -1.75 -0.25 -12.67
N ILE A 178 -2.87 -0.87 -13.05
CA ILE A 178 -3.83 -1.41 -12.10
C ILE A 178 -3.46 -2.86 -11.89
N VAL A 179 -3.12 -3.23 -10.65
CA VAL A 179 -2.99 -4.63 -10.21
C VAL A 179 -4.39 -5.18 -9.94
N HIS A 180 -4.64 -6.41 -10.34
CA HIS A 180 -5.95 -7.04 -10.13
C HIS A 180 -5.84 -8.54 -9.81
N ASN A 181 -6.87 -9.03 -9.14
CA ASN A 181 -7.17 -10.45 -8.99
C ASN A 181 -8.70 -10.65 -9.15
N GLU A 182 -9.20 -11.85 -8.83
CA GLU A 182 -10.62 -12.19 -9.05
C GLU A 182 -11.61 -11.27 -8.30
N TYR A 183 -11.21 -10.63 -7.21
CA TYR A 183 -12.10 -9.92 -6.29
C TYR A 183 -11.64 -8.50 -5.90
N HIS A 184 -10.43 -8.09 -6.26
CA HIS A 184 -9.85 -6.82 -5.84
C HIS A 184 -9.02 -6.13 -6.94
N SER A 185 -8.81 -4.83 -6.79
CA SER A 185 -7.94 -4.03 -7.66
C SER A 185 -7.33 -2.85 -6.91
N TRP A 186 -6.06 -2.60 -7.19
CA TRP A 186 -5.26 -1.50 -6.65
C TRP A 186 -4.22 -1.06 -7.68
N ASP A 187 -3.29 -0.18 -7.32
CA ASP A 187 -2.35 0.42 -8.27
C ASP A 187 -0.91 0.01 -8.02
N LEU A 188 -0.11 0.05 -9.09
CA LEU A 188 1.34 -0.11 -9.09
C LEU A 188 1.95 1.06 -9.89
N LEU A 189 2.63 1.96 -9.18
CA LEU A 189 3.16 3.22 -9.71
C LEU A 189 4.69 3.22 -9.73
N LYS A 190 5.26 3.77 -10.79
CA LYS A 190 6.70 4.04 -10.89
C LYS A 190 7.02 5.47 -10.49
N LEU A 191 7.94 5.65 -9.55
CA LEU A 191 8.31 6.98 -9.01
C LEU A 191 9.68 7.46 -9.51
N ASP A 192 10.11 8.63 -9.01
CA ASP A 192 11.30 9.38 -9.49
C ASP A 192 12.63 8.62 -9.39
N ASP A 193 12.71 7.59 -8.55
CA ASP A 193 13.89 6.72 -8.43
C ASP A 193 13.88 5.55 -9.44
N GLY A 194 12.88 5.51 -10.31
CA GLY A 194 12.68 4.48 -11.32
C GLY A 194 12.16 3.16 -10.77
N LYS A 195 11.79 3.09 -9.48
CA LYS A 195 11.27 1.89 -8.82
C LYS A 195 9.75 1.91 -8.75
N TRP A 196 9.19 0.71 -8.58
CA TRP A 196 7.75 0.48 -8.50
C TRP A 196 7.27 0.35 -7.06
N TYR A 197 6.03 0.77 -6.83
CA TYR A 197 5.38 0.88 -5.52
C TYR A 197 3.90 0.55 -5.65
N HIS A 198 3.37 -0.26 -4.73
CA HIS A 198 1.94 -0.54 -4.65
C HIS A 198 1.22 0.53 -3.84
N THR A 199 0.07 0.98 -4.33
CA THR A 199 -0.82 1.92 -3.65
C THR A 199 -2.26 1.38 -3.70
N ASP A 200 -2.88 1.16 -2.53
CA ASP A 200 -4.27 0.74 -2.40
C ASP A 200 -5.07 1.71 -1.51
N ILE A 201 -5.72 2.66 -2.18
CA ILE A 201 -6.55 3.68 -1.53
C ILE A 201 -7.85 3.08 -0.98
N TYR A 202 -8.42 2.08 -1.66
CA TYR A 202 -9.70 1.50 -1.25
C TYR A 202 -9.57 0.78 0.09
N THR A 203 -8.51 -0.01 0.27
CA THR A 203 -8.25 -0.71 1.53
C THR A 203 -7.95 0.26 2.67
N ASP A 204 -7.19 1.33 2.41
CA ASP A 204 -6.93 2.38 3.41
C ASP A 204 -8.22 3.08 3.86
N VAL A 205 -9.09 3.48 2.91
CA VAL A 205 -10.38 4.12 3.22
C VAL A 205 -11.28 3.15 3.99
N SER A 206 -11.42 1.91 3.52
CA SER A 206 -12.29 0.90 4.16
C SER A 206 -11.78 0.50 5.55
N GLY A 207 -10.46 0.45 5.73
CA GLY A 207 -9.79 0.19 7.00
C GLY A 207 -9.79 1.37 7.96
N HIS A 208 -10.17 2.56 7.50
CA HIS A 208 -10.02 3.83 8.23
C HIS A 208 -8.57 4.10 8.63
N THR A 209 -7.61 3.66 7.81
CA THR A 209 -6.18 3.71 8.06
C THR A 209 -5.44 4.44 6.94
N GLU A 210 -5.07 5.68 7.20
CA GLU A 210 -4.36 6.52 6.23
C GLU A 210 -2.91 6.03 6.05
N TYR A 211 -2.46 5.87 4.80
CA TYR A 211 -1.11 5.46 4.38
C TYR A 211 -0.65 4.06 4.81
N GLN A 212 -1.55 3.16 5.22
CA GLN A 212 -1.16 1.79 5.53
C GLN A 212 -0.72 1.06 4.27
N ASN A 213 -1.46 1.24 3.18
CA ASN A 213 -1.24 0.63 1.88
C ASN A 213 -0.73 1.63 0.83
N PHE A 214 -0.06 2.70 1.25
CA PHE A 214 0.54 3.71 0.35
C PHE A 214 2.04 3.46 0.15
N ASN A 215 2.44 3.27 -1.11
CA ASN A 215 3.81 2.97 -1.52
C ASN A 215 4.46 1.76 -0.82
N MET A 216 3.79 0.61 -0.90
CA MET A 216 4.29 -0.67 -0.41
C MET A 216 5.25 -1.34 -1.41
N THR A 217 6.20 -2.10 -0.88
CA THR A 217 6.95 -3.11 -1.65
C THR A 217 6.13 -4.38 -1.85
N ASP A 218 6.54 -5.26 -2.78
CA ASP A 218 5.96 -6.60 -2.95
C ASP A 218 5.95 -7.37 -1.62
N ALA A 219 7.06 -7.31 -0.87
CA ALA A 219 7.22 -8.00 0.41
C ALA A 219 6.20 -7.53 1.47
N GLN A 220 5.71 -6.31 1.36
CA GLN A 220 4.68 -5.77 2.25
C GLN A 220 3.28 -6.01 1.69
N CYS A 221 3.09 -5.83 0.39
CA CYS A 221 1.80 -6.01 -0.26
C CYS A 221 1.30 -7.46 -0.10
N THR A 222 2.20 -8.44 -0.22
CA THR A 222 1.90 -9.88 -0.05
C THR A 222 1.37 -10.29 1.34
N THR A 223 1.45 -9.43 2.36
CA THR A 223 0.87 -9.75 3.69
C THR A 223 -0.65 -9.66 3.72
N GLY A 224 -1.25 -8.95 2.75
CA GLY A 224 -2.70 -8.76 2.67
C GLY A 224 -3.28 -8.80 1.26
N HIS A 225 -2.44 -8.95 0.23
CA HIS A 225 -2.83 -8.97 -1.18
C HIS A 225 -2.16 -10.13 -1.90
N ASP A 226 -2.82 -10.62 -2.95
CA ASP A 226 -2.30 -11.64 -3.85
C ASP A 226 -2.54 -11.24 -5.31
N TRP A 227 -1.53 -11.41 -6.16
CA TRP A 227 -1.59 -11.12 -7.59
C TRP A 227 -0.59 -11.99 -8.37
N ASP A 228 -0.69 -11.98 -9.69
CA ASP A 228 0.32 -12.58 -10.55
C ASP A 228 1.61 -11.75 -10.59
N THR A 229 2.52 -12.06 -9.66
CA THR A 229 3.84 -11.43 -9.56
C THR A 229 4.73 -11.59 -10.80
N ALA A 230 4.41 -12.52 -11.72
CA ALA A 230 5.20 -12.71 -12.94
C ALA A 230 4.79 -11.75 -14.08
N ALA A 231 3.65 -11.10 -13.96
CA ALA A 231 3.03 -10.31 -15.03
C ALA A 231 3.31 -8.80 -14.92
N LEU A 232 3.74 -8.35 -13.75
CA LEU A 232 4.02 -6.95 -13.43
C LEU A 232 5.46 -6.76 -12.95
N PRO A 233 6.05 -5.56 -13.11
CA PRO A 233 7.37 -5.27 -12.58
C PRO A 233 7.37 -5.32 -11.05
N ALA A 234 8.46 -5.85 -10.48
CA ALA A 234 8.59 -6.01 -9.03
C ALA A 234 8.65 -4.67 -8.29
N ALA A 235 7.82 -4.50 -7.25
CA ALA A 235 7.84 -3.33 -6.38
C ALA A 235 8.90 -3.50 -5.27
N ASN A 236 10.13 -3.12 -5.57
CA ASN A 236 11.26 -3.17 -4.63
C ASN A 236 11.69 -1.78 -4.11
N GLY A 237 10.90 -0.74 -4.40
CA GLY A 237 11.14 0.61 -3.93
C GLY A 237 10.86 0.76 -2.43
N VAL A 238 11.83 1.25 -1.67
CA VAL A 238 11.64 1.55 -0.23
C VAL A 238 11.67 3.05 0.05
N LYS A 239 12.39 3.82 -0.77
CA LYS A 239 12.61 5.26 -0.60
C LYS A 239 11.29 6.01 -0.40
N TYR A 240 10.34 5.86 -1.31
CA TYR A 240 9.05 6.57 -1.27
C TYR A 240 7.94 5.86 -0.47
N SER A 241 8.25 4.79 0.25
CA SER A 241 7.29 4.26 1.22
C SER A 241 6.97 5.32 2.27
N TYR A 242 5.70 5.45 2.65
CA TYR A 242 5.30 6.50 3.58
C TYR A 242 6.04 6.41 4.92
N ALA A 243 6.32 5.18 5.37
CA ALA A 243 7.10 4.90 6.56
C ALA A 243 8.51 5.49 6.49
N VAL A 244 9.23 5.28 5.39
CA VAL A 244 10.59 5.83 5.22
C VAL A 244 10.55 7.36 5.20
N GLN A 245 9.55 7.96 4.56
CA GLN A 245 9.40 9.41 4.46
C GLN A 245 8.97 10.08 5.78
N ASN A 246 8.19 9.41 6.63
CA ASN A 246 7.49 10.05 7.77
C ASN A 246 7.77 9.43 9.15
N ASN A 247 8.78 8.57 9.28
CA ASN A 247 9.11 7.96 10.57
C ASN A 247 9.62 8.95 11.61
N LYS A 248 9.43 8.61 12.89
CA LYS A 248 9.95 9.32 14.05
C LYS A 248 10.85 8.41 14.85
N LYS A 249 12.05 8.90 15.15
CA LYS A 249 13.01 8.15 15.93
C LYS A 249 12.58 8.01 17.39
N ILE A 250 12.62 6.80 17.92
CA ILE A 250 12.35 6.48 19.33
C ILE A 250 13.44 5.56 19.89
N LYS A 251 13.58 5.56 21.22
CA LYS A 251 14.64 4.85 21.91
C LYS A 251 14.60 3.34 21.66
N ASP A 252 13.43 2.74 21.88
CA ASP A 252 13.18 1.32 21.74
C ASP A 252 11.67 1.04 21.62
N ILE A 253 11.34 -0.23 21.41
CA ILE A 253 9.98 -0.67 21.17
C ILE A 253 9.04 -0.51 22.37
N PHE A 254 9.58 -0.47 23.60
CA PHE A 254 8.78 -0.30 24.81
C PHE A 254 8.27 1.14 24.98
N ALA A 255 8.77 2.09 24.18
CA ALA A 255 8.21 3.43 24.12
C ALA A 255 6.88 3.50 23.33
N VAL A 256 6.59 2.52 22.48
CA VAL A 256 5.43 2.54 21.56
C VAL A 256 4.09 2.65 22.30
N PRO A 257 3.78 1.83 23.34
CA PRO A 257 2.48 1.90 24.00
C PRO A 257 2.12 3.28 24.57
N GLY A 258 3.10 3.96 25.18
CA GLY A 258 2.90 5.31 25.69
C GLY A 258 2.67 6.36 24.60
N LYS A 259 3.18 6.14 23.38
CA LYS A 259 2.88 7.01 22.23
C LYS A 259 1.49 6.74 21.67
N ILE A 260 1.12 5.46 21.52
CA ILE A 260 -0.20 5.05 21.04
C ILE A 260 -1.31 5.54 21.97
N LYS A 261 -1.14 5.42 23.30
CA LYS A 261 -2.11 5.97 24.26
C LYS A 261 -2.39 7.45 24.06
N LYS A 262 -1.35 8.26 23.83
CA LYS A 262 -1.48 9.70 23.56
C LYS A 262 -2.19 10.02 22.24
N LEU A 263 -2.17 9.10 21.28
CA LEU A 263 -2.92 9.24 20.03
C LEU A 263 -4.39 8.89 20.24
N LEU A 264 -4.67 7.80 20.96
CA LEU A 264 -6.03 7.43 21.37
C LEU A 264 -6.72 8.55 22.15
N ASP A 265 -5.99 9.28 23.01
CA ASP A 265 -6.51 10.44 23.76
C ASP A 265 -6.99 11.60 22.87
N LYS A 266 -6.53 11.67 21.60
CA LYS A 266 -6.99 12.68 20.64
C LYS A 266 -8.30 12.32 19.96
N ASP A 267 -8.77 11.10 20.16
CA ASP A 267 -10.01 10.56 19.63
C ASP A 267 -10.16 10.67 18.09
N LYS A 268 -9.09 10.32 17.36
CA LYS A 268 -9.04 10.36 15.89
C LYS A 268 -8.27 9.15 15.36
N PRO A 269 -8.57 8.67 14.14
CA PRO A 269 -7.71 7.69 13.48
C PRO A 269 -6.30 8.26 13.33
N ALA A 270 -5.30 7.39 13.34
CA ALA A 270 -3.90 7.81 13.24
C ALA A 270 -2.99 6.69 12.72
N SER A 271 -2.10 7.05 11.82
CA SER A 271 -1.00 6.21 11.36
C SER A 271 0.32 6.82 11.80
N VAL A 272 1.16 6.03 12.47
CA VAL A 272 2.46 6.49 12.98
C VAL A 272 3.55 5.49 12.69
N PHE A 273 4.72 6.01 12.34
CA PHE A 273 5.85 5.22 11.90
C PHE A 273 7.05 5.51 12.81
N TYR A 274 7.72 4.48 13.31
CA TYR A 274 8.80 4.60 14.26
C TYR A 274 10.07 3.91 13.78
N SER A 275 11.16 4.67 13.74
CA SER A 275 12.52 4.14 13.63
C SER A 275 13.18 4.10 15.01
N PHE A 276 14.26 3.32 15.15
CA PHE A 276 14.85 3.04 16.45
C PHE A 276 16.30 3.53 16.55
N ASP A 277 16.71 3.98 17.74
CA ASP A 277 18.09 4.48 18.01
C ASP A 277 19.16 3.39 17.94
N ARG A 278 18.74 2.12 17.97
CA ARG A 278 19.61 0.96 17.81
C ARG A 278 19.02 -0.01 16.81
N LYS A 279 19.89 -0.80 16.20
CA LYS A 279 19.47 -1.97 15.41
C LYS A 279 18.66 -2.92 16.30
N LEU A 280 17.55 -3.39 15.75
CA LEU A 280 16.67 -4.36 16.40
C LEU A 280 17.23 -5.77 16.21
N SER A 281 17.11 -6.60 17.24
CA SER A 281 17.34 -8.04 17.19
C SER A 281 16.06 -8.77 16.76
N ASP A 282 16.18 -10.03 16.34
CA ASP A 282 15.01 -10.89 16.05
C ASP A 282 14.05 -11.00 17.24
N GLN A 283 14.58 -10.92 18.46
CA GLN A 283 13.77 -10.90 19.68
C GLN A 283 12.97 -9.60 19.78
N ASP A 284 13.57 -8.45 19.43
CA ASP A 284 12.86 -7.16 19.43
C ASP A 284 11.73 -7.16 18.40
N LEU A 285 11.93 -7.77 17.24
CA LEU A 285 10.89 -7.91 16.21
C LEU A 285 9.69 -8.72 16.73
N LYS A 286 9.94 -9.86 17.38
CA LYS A 286 8.87 -10.69 17.99
C LYS A 286 8.16 -9.99 19.15
N VAL A 287 8.89 -9.19 19.93
CA VAL A 287 8.31 -8.40 21.02
C VAL A 287 7.31 -7.37 20.48
N ALA A 288 7.49 -6.88 19.25
CA ALA A 288 6.55 -5.95 18.62
C ALA A 288 5.15 -6.53 18.48
N ASP A 289 5.06 -7.73 17.92
CA ASP A 289 3.79 -8.41 17.67
C ASP A 289 3.04 -8.64 18.98
N VAL A 290 3.77 -9.07 20.02
CA VAL A 290 3.22 -9.24 21.36
C VAL A 290 2.76 -7.91 21.94
N LEU A 291 3.55 -6.84 21.81
CA LEU A 291 3.17 -5.51 22.31
C LEU A 291 1.91 -4.98 21.62
N VAL A 292 1.79 -5.12 20.30
CA VAL A 292 0.62 -4.70 19.55
C VAL A 292 -0.62 -5.50 19.96
N ALA A 293 -0.50 -6.82 20.08
CA ALA A 293 -1.59 -7.66 20.57
C ALA A 293 -2.04 -7.28 21.99
N GLN A 294 -1.09 -7.01 22.90
CA GLN A 294 -1.40 -6.56 24.26
C GLN A 294 -2.03 -5.16 24.28
N MET A 295 -1.63 -4.25 23.39
CA MET A 295 -2.30 -2.96 23.23
C MET A 295 -3.75 -3.14 22.78
N GLY A 296 -4.02 -4.02 21.82
CA GLY A 296 -5.39 -4.36 21.40
C GLY A 296 -6.25 -4.90 22.54
N ASN A 297 -5.72 -5.84 23.33
CA ASN A 297 -6.41 -6.38 24.50
C ASN A 297 -6.69 -5.30 25.56
N ALA A 298 -5.71 -4.41 25.80
CA ALA A 298 -5.86 -3.30 26.74
C ALA A 298 -6.90 -2.27 26.26
N MET A 299 -6.96 -2.01 24.94
CA MET A 299 -7.98 -1.15 24.33
C MET A 299 -9.38 -1.72 24.54
N SER A 300 -9.58 -3.00 24.23
CA SER A 300 -10.88 -3.66 24.43
C SER A 300 -11.28 -3.68 25.92
N SER A 301 -10.34 -4.01 26.82
CA SER A 301 -10.58 -3.97 28.28
C SER A 301 -10.93 -2.56 28.80
N ALA A 302 -10.52 -1.51 28.08
CA ALA A 302 -10.82 -0.12 28.40
C ALA A 302 -12.08 0.42 27.69
N GLY A 303 -12.84 -0.43 26.98
CA GLY A 303 -14.03 -0.04 26.23
C GLY A 303 -13.73 0.85 25.02
N LEU A 304 -12.54 0.70 24.41
CA LEU A 304 -12.13 1.43 23.21
C LEU A 304 -12.41 0.64 21.93
N ASP A 305 -13.47 -0.17 21.90
CA ASP A 305 -13.78 -1.10 20.80
C ASP A 305 -14.10 -0.39 19.47
N ARG A 306 -14.43 0.91 19.50
CA ARG A 306 -14.53 1.78 18.31
C ARG A 306 -13.20 2.04 17.61
N PHE A 307 -12.08 1.64 18.20
CA PHE A 307 -10.76 1.71 17.58
C PHE A 307 -10.24 0.31 17.26
N SER A 308 -9.74 0.13 16.05
CA SER A 308 -8.86 -0.99 15.71
C SER A 308 -7.40 -0.58 15.89
N ILE A 309 -6.54 -1.56 16.16
CA ILE A 309 -5.09 -1.39 16.12
C ILE A 309 -4.48 -2.49 15.27
N SER A 310 -3.59 -2.10 14.36
CA SER A 310 -2.77 -3.01 13.57
C SER A 310 -1.35 -2.44 13.46
N ALA A 311 -0.42 -3.27 13.00
CA ALA A 311 0.96 -2.83 12.79
C ALA A 311 1.61 -3.63 11.65
N SER A 312 2.57 -2.99 10.99
CA SER A 312 3.35 -3.59 9.91
C SER A 312 4.80 -3.16 9.98
N TRP A 313 5.70 -4.05 9.54
CA TRP A 313 7.11 -3.76 9.39
C TRP A 313 7.42 -3.18 8.01
N TYR A 314 8.27 -2.16 7.99
CA TYR A 314 8.74 -1.52 6.76
C TYR A 314 10.25 -1.65 6.64
N ASN A 315 10.70 -2.14 5.49
CA ASN A 315 12.10 -2.18 5.12
C ASN A 315 12.60 -0.76 4.81
N THR A 316 13.88 -0.54 5.05
CA THR A 316 14.57 0.70 4.66
C THR A 316 15.60 0.43 3.57
N GLU A 317 16.31 1.46 3.10
CA GLU A 317 17.45 1.28 2.20
C GLU A 317 18.63 0.55 2.88
N THR A 318 18.68 0.54 4.21
CA THR A 318 19.70 -0.13 5.00
C THR A 318 19.23 -1.51 5.42
N GLU A 319 19.96 -2.55 5.03
CA GLU A 319 19.62 -3.93 5.37
C GLU A 319 19.63 -4.18 6.90
N GLY A 320 18.52 -4.72 7.39
CA GLY A 320 18.30 -5.00 8.81
C GLY A 320 17.96 -3.78 9.67
N GLU A 321 17.69 -2.63 9.06
CA GLU A 321 16.98 -1.52 9.70
C GLU A 321 15.51 -1.57 9.31
N TYR A 322 14.64 -1.48 10.31
CA TYR A 322 13.19 -1.61 10.17
C TYR A 322 12.49 -0.41 10.78
N ILE A 323 11.37 -0.04 10.17
CA ILE A 323 10.43 0.95 10.69
C ILE A 323 9.15 0.22 11.10
N LEU A 324 8.67 0.46 12.33
CA LEU A 324 7.39 -0.05 12.80
C LEU A 324 6.29 0.96 12.47
N GLY A 325 5.39 0.60 11.55
CA GLY A 325 4.14 1.31 11.33
C GLY A 325 3.08 0.78 12.29
N VAL A 326 2.36 1.68 12.98
CA VAL A 326 1.21 1.35 13.83
C VAL A 326 0.03 2.17 13.37
N PHE A 327 -1.09 1.51 13.12
CA PHE A 327 -2.31 2.08 12.55
C PHE A 327 -3.44 1.97 13.56
N LEU A 328 -4.10 3.09 13.80
CA LEU A 328 -5.31 3.20 14.62
C LEU A 328 -6.45 3.57 13.69
N GLY A 329 -7.26 2.57 13.32
CA GLY A 329 -8.52 2.80 12.64
C GLY A 329 -9.58 3.24 13.65
N LYS A 330 -10.43 4.20 13.27
CA LYS A 330 -11.57 4.62 14.09
C LYS A 330 -12.83 4.37 13.30
N TYR A 331 -13.69 3.53 13.83
CA TYR A 331 -15.04 3.37 13.33
C TYR A 331 -15.90 4.45 13.99
N GLU A 332 -16.76 5.09 13.20
CA GLU A 332 -17.84 5.88 13.78
C GLU A 332 -18.72 4.93 14.58
N ASP A 333 -19.15 5.36 15.76
CA ASP A 333 -20.24 4.66 16.45
C ASP A 333 -21.40 4.70 15.47
N GLU A 334 -21.66 3.58 14.79
CA GLU A 334 -22.84 3.45 13.97
C GLU A 334 -24.00 3.94 14.83
N SER A 335 -24.65 5.00 14.36
CA SER A 335 -25.94 5.41 14.86
C SER A 335 -26.70 4.12 15.17
N LYS A 336 -27.04 3.91 16.47
CA LYS A 336 -27.88 2.81 16.95
C LYS A 336 -28.70 2.33 15.78
N SER A 337 -28.38 1.16 15.23
CA SER A 337 -29.17 0.64 14.13
C SER A 337 -30.61 0.72 14.60
N ASN A 338 -31.48 1.47 13.92
CA ASN A 338 -32.90 1.58 14.26
C ASN A 338 -33.62 0.24 13.93
N LEU A 339 -32.90 -0.87 14.04
CA LEU A 339 -33.41 -2.22 13.94
C LEU A 339 -34.18 -2.50 15.22
N ASP A 340 -35.40 -2.98 15.05
CA ASP A 340 -36.21 -3.51 16.15
C ASP A 340 -35.34 -4.48 16.98
N PRO A 341 -35.25 -4.31 18.31
CA PRO A 341 -34.50 -5.21 19.20
C PRO A 341 -34.79 -6.71 18.96
N LYS A 342 -36.01 -7.07 18.52
CA LYS A 342 -36.35 -8.45 18.15
C LYS A 342 -35.61 -8.93 16.91
N MET A 343 -35.40 -8.04 15.94
CA MET A 343 -34.68 -8.33 14.71
C MET A 343 -33.17 -8.48 14.98
N THR A 344 -32.60 -7.59 15.79
CA THR A 344 -31.20 -7.69 16.24
C THR A 344 -30.95 -9.00 17.00
N LYS A 345 -31.85 -9.36 17.93
CA LYS A 345 -31.77 -10.63 18.66
C LYS A 345 -31.83 -11.84 17.70
N LYS A 346 -32.75 -11.83 16.74
CA LYS A 346 -32.88 -12.91 15.76
C LYS A 346 -31.64 -13.04 14.85
N ILE A 347 -31.04 -11.93 14.44
CA ILE A 347 -29.79 -11.92 13.67
C ILE A 347 -28.68 -12.56 14.49
N ASN A 348 -28.49 -12.13 15.75
CA ASN A 348 -27.48 -12.67 16.64
C ASN A 348 -27.66 -14.18 16.88
N GLU A 349 -28.89 -14.66 17.08
CA GLU A 349 -29.18 -16.09 17.22
C GLU A 349 -28.85 -16.90 15.96
N ILE A 350 -29.14 -16.37 14.78
CA ILE A 350 -28.85 -17.04 13.50
C ILE A 350 -27.33 -17.11 13.27
N VAL A 351 -26.61 -16.01 13.49
CA VAL A 351 -25.16 -15.95 13.34
C VAL A 351 -24.49 -16.86 14.36
N ALA A 352 -24.86 -16.78 15.64
CA ALA A 352 -24.31 -17.64 16.68
C ALA A 352 -24.52 -19.13 16.35
N LYS A 353 -25.72 -19.51 15.90
CA LYS A 353 -26.01 -20.88 15.48
C LYS A 353 -25.18 -21.33 14.27
N ALA A 354 -25.01 -20.45 13.28
CA ALA A 354 -24.24 -20.77 12.07
C ALA A 354 -22.74 -20.99 12.37
N PHE A 355 -22.21 -20.26 13.35
CA PHE A 355 -20.80 -20.32 13.74
C PHE A 355 -20.54 -21.18 14.99
N GLY A 356 -21.58 -21.86 15.53
CA GLY A 356 -21.46 -22.70 16.72
C GLY A 356 -21.11 -21.94 18.00
N LEU A 357 -21.42 -20.64 18.05
CA LEU A 357 -21.18 -19.76 19.19
C LEU A 357 -22.42 -19.68 20.09
N ASP A 358 -22.22 -19.31 21.36
CA ASP A 358 -23.32 -18.91 22.23
C ASP A 358 -23.82 -17.50 21.83
N PRO A 359 -25.14 -17.30 21.61
CA PRO A 359 -25.69 -15.99 21.23
C PRO A 359 -25.35 -14.83 22.18
N SER A 360 -25.06 -15.11 23.45
CA SER A 360 -24.66 -14.10 24.44
C SER A 360 -23.28 -13.48 24.15
N VAL A 361 -22.42 -14.17 23.40
CA VAL A 361 -21.08 -13.70 23.02
C VAL A 361 -21.15 -12.56 21.99
N LEU A 362 -22.23 -12.47 21.23
CA LEU A 362 -22.46 -11.42 20.23
C LEU A 362 -23.18 -10.19 20.82
N GLY A 363 -23.53 -10.20 22.11
CA GLY A 363 -24.47 -9.24 22.73
C GLY A 363 -23.89 -8.22 23.69
N THR A 364 -22.58 -8.16 23.95
CA THR A 364 -22.02 -7.30 25.02
C THR A 364 -21.79 -5.83 24.65
N GLY A 365 -22.33 -5.36 23.52
CA GLY A 365 -22.22 -3.97 23.08
C GLY A 365 -23.41 -3.06 23.42
N MET A 366 -24.39 -3.47 24.24
CA MET A 366 -25.53 -2.61 24.55
C MET A 366 -26.29 -3.04 25.82
N SER A 367 -25.73 -2.83 27.01
CA SER A 367 -26.51 -2.86 28.27
C SER A 367 -26.33 -1.55 29.02
N GLY A 368 -27.25 -0.62 28.74
CA GLY A 368 -27.39 0.63 29.47
C GLY A 368 -28.86 0.97 29.62
N GLU A 369 -29.54 0.26 30.51
CA GLU A 369 -30.67 0.78 31.29
C GLU A 369 -30.86 -0.16 32.49
N GLY A 370 -30.53 0.36 33.68
CA GLY A 370 -30.64 -0.35 34.93
C GLY A 370 -32.10 -0.52 35.32
N ASP A 371 -32.40 -1.70 35.87
CA ASP A 371 -33.62 -1.96 36.61
C ASP A 371 -33.76 -0.94 37.75
N VAL A 372 -34.73 -0.04 37.64
CA VAL A 372 -35.23 0.69 38.79
C VAL A 372 -36.23 -0.24 39.48
N GLU A 373 -35.73 -1.00 40.46
CA GLU A 373 -36.59 -1.65 41.45
C GLU A 373 -37.36 -0.57 42.22
N ASP A 374 -38.67 -0.52 41.97
CA ASP A 374 -39.62 0.31 42.69
C ASP A 374 -39.83 -0.31 44.08
N ASN A 375 -39.00 0.13 45.02
CA ASN A 375 -39.08 -0.24 46.42
C ASN A 375 -39.86 0.88 47.13
N MET A 376 -41.15 0.68 47.37
CA MET A 376 -41.88 1.46 48.40
C MET A 376 -42.50 0.56 49.46
N PRO A 377 -42.40 0.95 50.75
CA PRO A 377 -42.79 0.11 51.88
C PRO A 377 -44.25 0.32 52.30
N ASN A 378 -44.80 -0.72 52.90
CA ASN A 378 -45.98 -0.80 53.76
C ASN A 378 -46.71 0.50 54.13
N GLY A 379 -48.01 0.52 53.80
CA GLY A 379 -49.07 1.32 54.42
C GLY A 379 -50.40 0.62 54.23
#